data_AF-A0A640QPR8-F1
#
_entry.id   AF-A0A640QPR8-F1
#
_cell.length_a   1.000
_cell.length_b   1.000
_cell.length_c   1.000
_cell.angle_alpha   90.00
_cell.angle_beta   90.00
_cell.angle_gamma   90.00
#
_symmetry.space_group_name_H-M   'P 1'
#
loop_
_entity.id
_entity.type
_entity.pdbx_description
1 polymer ?
#
loop_
_entity_poly.entity_id
_entity_poly.type
_entity_poly.pdbx_seq_one_letter_code
_entity_poly.pdbx_strand_id
1 'polypeptide(L)' 'MQSDSTLEYMCPYCGAINDFKLDSLRDMYHEQHESCSCCNKILSLTPADGIAGRVNLIVDEIINDNVIK' A
#
# COMPACT_ATOMS: atom_id res chain seq x y z
N MET A 1 -14.04 -17.05 -9.72
CA MET A 1 -14.24 -15.60 -9.80
C MET A 1 -13.15 -14.97 -8.97
N GLN A 2 -12.06 -14.54 -9.60
CA GLN A 2 -11.11 -13.64 -8.94
C GLN A 2 -11.77 -12.26 -8.99
N SER A 3 -12.30 -11.80 -7.86
CA SER A 3 -12.69 -10.41 -7.72
C SER A 3 -11.39 -9.62 -7.61
N ASP A 4 -10.99 -8.94 -8.68
CA ASP A 4 -9.96 -7.89 -8.60
C ASP A 4 -10.40 -6.93 -7.49
N SER A 5 -9.70 -6.98 -6.37
CA SER A 5 -10.11 -6.27 -5.16
C SER A 5 -9.32 -4.99 -5.10
N THR A 6 -9.93 -3.87 -5.46
CA THR A 6 -9.29 -2.56 -5.32
C THR A 6 -9.46 -2.08 -3.89
N LEU A 7 -8.35 -1.73 -3.23
CA LEU A 7 -8.33 -1.11 -1.91
C LEU A 7 -8.04 0.38 -2.05
N GLU A 8 -8.65 1.20 -1.21
CA GLU A 8 -8.32 2.62 -1.11
C GLU A 8 -7.37 2.86 0.07
N TYR A 9 -6.43 3.78 -0.10
CA TYR A 9 -5.56 4.22 0.97
C TYR A 9 -5.23 5.70 0.90
N MET A 10 -4.98 6.28 2.07
CA MET A 10 -4.55 7.67 2.21
C MET A 10 -3.03 7.75 2.19
N CYS A 11 -2.48 8.61 1.33
CA CYS A 11 -1.04 8.89 1.32
C CYS A 11 -0.64 9.59 2.63
N PRO A 12 0.29 9.03 3.41
CA PRO A 12 0.72 9.63 4.68
C PRO A 12 1.41 11.00 4.50
N TYR A 13 2.05 11.24 3.35
CA TYR A 13 2.76 12.50 3.07
C TYR A 13 1.85 13.68 2.70
N CYS A 14 0.77 13.46 1.95
CA CYS A 14 -0.04 14.55 1.38
C CYS A 14 -1.55 14.42 1.62
N GLY A 15 -2.01 13.33 2.20
CA GLY A 15 -3.43 13.10 2.50
C GLY A 15 -4.30 12.73 1.29
N ALA A 16 -3.74 12.64 0.08
CA ALA A 16 -4.49 12.21 -1.11
C ALA A 16 -4.92 10.74 -1.00
N ILE A 17 -6.15 10.44 -1.40
CA ILE A 17 -6.65 9.07 -1.53
C ILE A 17 -6.16 8.47 -2.85
N ASN A 18 -5.61 7.26 -2.80
CA ASN A 18 -5.12 6.49 -3.94
C ASN A 18 -5.78 5.11 -3.94
N ASP A 19 -5.77 4.44 -5.09
CA ASP A 19 -6.20 3.06 -5.24
C ASP A 19 -5.01 2.09 -5.33
N PHE A 20 -5.23 0.87 -4.85
CA PHE A 20 -4.28 -0.22 -4.90
C PHE A 20 -4.98 -1.48 -5.41
N LYS A 21 -4.47 -2.05 -6.51
CA LYS A 21 -5.03 -3.27 -7.11
C LYS A 21 -4.42 -4.49 -6.44
N LEU A 22 -5.23 -5.25 -5.72
CA LEU A 22 -4.80 -6.45 -5.01
C LEU A 22 -5.10 -7.72 -5.82
N ASP A 23 -4.07 -8.50 -6.15
CA ASP A 23 -4.17 -9.94 -6.42
C ASP A 23 -3.96 -10.70 -5.10
N SER A 24 -5.08 -11.03 -4.44
CA SER A 24 -5.09 -11.56 -3.07
C SER A 24 -4.32 -12.89 -2.89
N LEU A 25 -3.99 -13.61 -3.96
CA LEU A 25 -3.21 -14.84 -3.87
C LEU A 25 -1.69 -14.59 -3.92
N ARG A 26 -1.28 -13.51 -4.58
CA ARG A 26 0.13 -13.20 -4.84
C ARG A 26 0.69 -12.12 -3.92
N ASP A 27 -0.18 -11.21 -3.51
CA ASP A 27 0.23 -9.94 -2.94
C ASP A 27 0.17 -9.92 -1.41
N MET A 28 -0.60 -10.82 -0.82
CA MET A 28 -0.75 -10.91 0.64
C MET A 28 0.59 -11.13 1.32
N TYR A 29 0.88 -10.31 2.34
CA TYR A 29 2.12 -10.27 3.11
C TYR A 29 3.39 -10.00 2.28
N HIS A 30 3.24 -9.51 1.05
CA HIS A 30 4.35 -9.08 0.23
C HIS A 30 4.35 -7.56 0.11
N GLU A 31 5.50 -6.95 0.42
CA GLU A 31 5.69 -5.53 0.25
C GLU A 31 5.66 -5.16 -1.23
N GLN A 32 4.89 -4.13 -1.57
CA GLN A 32 4.84 -3.52 -2.89
C GLN A 32 5.15 -2.04 -2.81
N HIS A 33 5.75 -1.50 -3.86
CA HIS A 33 6.11 -0.09 -3.94
C HIS A 33 5.23 0.61 -4.97
N GLU A 34 4.42 1.56 -4.49
CA GLU A 34 3.53 2.35 -5.35
C GLU A 34 3.79 3.84 -5.18
N SER A 35 3.64 4.60 -6.28
CA SER A 35 3.81 6.05 -6.25
C SER A 35 2.47 6.73 -6.00
N CYS A 36 2.41 7.65 -5.03
CA CYS A 36 1.22 8.46 -4.85
C CYS A 36 0.94 9.31 -6.10
N SER A 37 -0.26 9.22 -6.64
CA SER A 37 -0.71 9.97 -7.84
C SER A 37 -0.66 11.49 -7.69
N CYS A 38 -0.67 12.01 -6.46
CA CYS A 38 -0.66 13.44 -6.18
C CYS A 38 0.75 14.00 -5.94
N CYS A 39 1.51 13.43 -5.01
CA CYS A 39 2.82 13.96 -4.61
C CYS A 39 4.01 13.19 -5.18
N ASN A 40 3.76 12.09 -5.93
CA ASN A 40 4.76 11.21 -6.54
C ASN A 40 5.78 10.59 -5.56
N LYS A 41 5.50 10.62 -4.25
CA LYS A 41 6.29 9.87 -3.27
C LYS A 41 6.02 8.38 -3.40
N ILE A 42 7.07 7.57 -3.36
CA ILE A 42 6.98 6.12 -3.32
C ILE A 42 6.63 5.70 -1.89
N LEU A 43 5.64 4.82 -1.77
CA LEU A 43 5.12 4.28 -0.53
C LEU A 43 5.29 2.76 -0.54
N SER A 44 5.49 2.21 0.66
CA SER A 44 5.42 0.77 0.87
C SER A 44 3.99 0.39 1.22
N LEU A 45 3.45 -0.60 0.50
CA LEU A 45 2.10 -1.12 0.66
C LEU A 45 2.20 -2.62 0.91
N THR A 46 1.68 -3.08 2.05
CA THR A 46 1.63 -4.50 2.38
C THR A 46 0.21 -4.91 2.74
N PRO A 47 -0.48 -5.67 1.87
CA PRO A 47 -1.77 -6.28 2.20
C PRO A 47 -1.61 -7.38 3.25
N ALA A 48 -2.54 -7.47 4.20
CA ALA A 48 -2.52 -8.47 5.27
C ALA A 48 -3.94 -8.90 5.67
N ASP A 49 -4.06 -10.06 6.31
CA ASP A 49 -5.38 -10.52 6.77
C ASP A 49 -5.89 -9.62 7.90
N GLY A 50 -7.11 -9.17 7.75
CA GLY A 50 -7.87 -8.43 8.75
C GLY A 50 -8.85 -9.32 9.51
N ILE A 51 -9.60 -8.72 10.43
CA ILE A 51 -10.62 -9.42 11.22
C ILE A 51 -11.85 -9.71 10.35
N ALA A 52 -12.47 -10.87 10.56
CA ALA A 52 -13.69 -11.31 9.88
C ALA A 52 -13.53 -11.44 8.34
N GLY A 53 -12.36 -11.90 7.89
CA GLY A 53 -12.08 -12.16 6.47
C GLY A 53 -11.92 -10.89 5.62
N ARG A 54 -11.70 -9.73 6.25
CA ARG A 54 -11.34 -8.48 5.56
C ARG A 54 -9.86 -8.48 5.23
N VAL A 55 -9.46 -7.64 4.29
CA VAL A 55 -8.05 -7.32 4.03
C VAL A 55 -7.73 -5.97 4.65
N ASN A 56 -6.61 -5.90 5.37
CA ASN A 56 -6.00 -4.65 5.79
C ASN A 56 -4.88 -4.29 4.81
N LEU A 57 -4.69 -2.99 4.59
CA LEU A 57 -3.57 -2.47 3.83
C LEU A 57 -2.69 -1.66 4.77
N ILE A 58 -1.49 -2.15 5.06
CA ILE A 58 -0.48 -1.40 5.78
C ILE A 58 0.20 -0.46 4.78
N VAL A 59 0.28 0.83 5.13
CA VAL A 59 0.87 1.87 4.29
C VAL A 59 1.96 2.56 5.07
N ASP A 60 3.19 2.43 4.60
CA ASP A 60 4.37 2.98 5.24
C ASP A 60 5.08 4.00 4.34
N GLU A 61 5.69 4.98 5.01
CA GLU A 61 6.61 5.93 4.43
C GLU A 61 7.95 5.25 4.13
N ILE A 62 8.45 5.35 2.90
CA ILE A 62 9.81 4.89 2.58
C ILE A 62 10.77 5.99 3.04
N ILE A 63 11.24 5.88 4.28
CA ILE A 63 12.32 6.71 4.80
C ILE A 63 13.64 6.13 4.28
N ASN A 64 14.24 6.79 3.28
CA ASN A 64 15.60 6.49 2.88
C ASN A 64 16.55 6.94 4.00
N ASP A 65 16.83 6.05 4.96
CA ASP A 65 17.82 6.25 6.03
C ASP A 65 19.28 6.20 5.52
N ASN A 66 19.54 6.67 4.31
CA ASN A 66 20.89 6.88 3.78
C ASN A 66 21.42 8.28 4.11
N VAL A 67 21.22 8.73 5.35
CA VAL A 67 22.01 9.84 5.91
C VAL A 67 23.14 9.24 6.75
N ILE A 68 24.11 8.63 6.08
CA ILE A 68 25.46 8.54 6.64
C ILE A 68 26.04 9.96 6.49
N LYS A 69 26.03 10.73 7.58
CA LYS A 69 26.80 11.97 7.70
C LYS A 69 28.30 11.67 7.74
#